data_AF-A0A6A4ILT9-F1
#
_entry.id   AF-A0A6A4ILT9-F1
#
_cell.length_a   1.000
_cell.length_b   1.000
_cell.length_c   1.000
_cell.angle_alpha   90.00
_cell.angle_beta   90.00
_cell.angle_gamma   90.00
#
_symmetry.space_group_name_H-M   'P 1'
#
loop_
_entity.id
_entity.type
_entity.pdbx_description
1 polymer ?
#
loop_
_entity_poly.entity_id
_entity_poly.type
_entity_poly.pdbx_seq_one_letter_code
_entity_poly.pdbx_strand_id
1 'polypeptide(L)'
;MRFPVILLVLLAWFAIGLAIPTFGGFSAIGSLIPGLSSLQANEFRHSKKSLPKHLNVRGPKYADEVGNLSLTSEPTFYYIHRDRLWRYVNDSCIHAVNVVNSSEHAPGTDQFPLQLILDEKPSGIDKGAWKWQGTNLIYQLGPSNNSGVYYDCTLPDGGHIVLTFLQRERTNIGNDPANSESGTSMGNNPANSE
;
A
#
# COMPACT_ATOMS: atom_id res chain seq x y z
N MET A 1 -13.58 61.05 0.68
CA MET A 1 -12.45 60.08 0.63
C MET A 1 -12.72 58.81 1.46
N ARG A 2 -13.86 58.12 1.29
CA ARG A 2 -14.14 56.87 2.05
C ARG A 2 -14.41 55.64 1.15
N PHE A 3 -14.66 55.87 -0.14
CA PHE A 3 -14.91 54.81 -1.12
C PHE A 3 -13.72 53.86 -1.38
N PRO A 4 -12.44 54.31 -1.48
CA PRO A 4 -11.35 53.39 -1.79
C PRO A 4 -11.04 52.43 -0.64
N VAL A 5 -11.30 52.85 0.61
CA VAL A 5 -11.07 52.02 1.81
C VAL A 5 -12.08 50.87 1.88
N ILE A 6 -13.36 51.14 1.57
CA ILE A 6 -14.41 50.11 1.59
C ILE A 6 -14.14 49.05 0.50
N LEU A 7 -13.71 49.46 -0.68
CA LEU A 7 -13.38 48.55 -1.78
C LEU A 7 -12.19 47.62 -1.43
N LEU A 8 -11.15 48.16 -0.79
CA LEU A 8 -9.99 47.38 -0.34
C LEU A 8 -10.37 46.35 0.72
N VAL A 9 -11.25 46.71 1.66
CA VAL A 9 -11.74 45.77 2.69
C VAL A 9 -12.57 44.66 2.05
N LEU A 10 -13.43 44.95 1.08
CA LEU A 10 -14.23 43.94 0.39
C LEU A 10 -13.36 42.98 -0.45
N LEU A 11 -12.33 43.49 -1.13
CA LEU A 11 -11.37 42.67 -1.88
C LEU A 11 -10.56 41.75 -0.95
N ALA A 12 -10.15 42.23 0.21
CA ALA A 12 -9.43 41.43 1.20
C ALA A 12 -10.30 40.27 1.75
N TRP A 13 -11.59 40.51 1.98
CA TRP A 13 -12.52 39.46 2.42
C TRP A 13 -12.76 38.40 1.34
N PHE A 14 -12.81 38.79 0.06
CA PHE A 14 -12.99 37.84 -1.04
C PHE A 14 -11.76 36.92 -1.21
N ALA A 15 -10.55 37.45 -0.96
CA ALA A 15 -9.31 36.67 -1.04
C ALA A 15 -9.20 35.58 0.05
N ILE A 16 -9.77 35.81 1.25
CA ILE A 16 -9.75 34.82 2.35
C ILE A 16 -10.67 33.62 2.03
N GLY A 17 -11.75 33.82 1.26
CA GLY A 17 -12.66 32.73 0.85
C GLY A 17 -12.07 31.74 -0.14
N LEU A 18 -11.07 32.14 -0.93
CA LEU A 18 -10.39 31.26 -1.90
C LEU A 18 -9.21 30.47 -1.31
N ALA A 19 -8.82 30.79 -0.07
CA ALA A 19 -7.75 30.10 0.65
C ALA A 19 -8.27 28.95 1.53
N ILE A 20 -9.51 28.51 1.35
CA ILE A 20 -9.97 27.26 1.96
C ILE A 20 -9.26 26.14 1.20
N PRO A 21 -8.35 25.37 1.84
CA PRO A 21 -7.74 24.23 1.18
C PRO A 21 -8.87 23.27 0.79
N THR A 22 -9.21 23.23 -0.49
CA THR A 22 -10.07 22.19 -1.04
C THR A 22 -9.22 20.93 -1.05
N PHE A 23 -9.27 20.17 0.04
CA PHE A 23 -8.79 18.80 0.06
C PHE A 23 -9.72 18.00 -0.86
N GLY A 24 -9.38 18.01 -2.16
CA GLY A 24 -10.04 17.23 -3.18
C GLY A 24 -9.75 15.75 -2.96
N GLY A 25 -10.60 15.09 -2.17
CA GLY A 25 -10.52 13.65 -1.92
C GLY A 25 -11.07 13.28 -0.54
N PHE A 26 -12.34 12.86 -0.51
CA PHE A 26 -12.97 12.03 0.52
C PHE A 26 -12.47 12.20 1.97
N SER A 27 -12.51 13.41 2.52
CA SER A 27 -12.42 13.57 3.97
C SER A 27 -13.82 13.47 4.56
N ALA A 28 -14.19 12.29 5.03
CA ALA A 28 -15.33 12.15 5.92
C ALA A 28 -15.10 13.08 7.13
N ILE A 29 -15.96 14.07 7.31
CA ILE A 29 -15.89 15.17 8.31
C ILE A 29 -15.95 14.65 9.79
N GLY A 30 -15.76 13.36 10.04
CA GLY A 30 -15.95 12.74 11.37
C GLY A 30 -14.78 11.93 11.92
N SER A 31 -13.64 11.79 11.25
CA SER A 31 -12.51 11.05 11.85
C SER A 31 -11.67 11.96 12.74
N LEU A 32 -11.75 11.77 14.05
CA LEU A 32 -10.88 12.40 15.06
C LEU A 32 -9.39 12.05 14.87
N ILE A 33 -9.08 11.09 13.99
CA ILE A 33 -7.73 10.63 13.68
C ILE A 33 -7.36 11.11 12.27
N PRO A 34 -6.47 12.11 12.13
CA PRO A 34 -5.94 12.51 10.83
C PRO A 34 -5.33 11.32 10.08
N GLY A 35 -5.71 11.15 8.80
CA GLY A 35 -5.18 10.08 7.95
C GLY A 35 -5.91 8.74 8.06
N LEU A 36 -7.05 8.70 8.75
CA LEU A 36 -7.93 7.53 8.75
C LEU A 36 -8.58 7.35 7.36
N SER A 37 -8.44 6.16 6.78
CA SER A 37 -8.94 5.85 5.43
C SER A 37 -9.28 4.36 5.31
N SER A 38 -10.22 4.03 4.42
CA SER A 38 -10.53 2.64 4.11
C SER A 38 -9.59 2.10 3.04
N LEU A 39 -9.02 0.92 3.25
CA LEU A 39 -8.18 0.24 2.26
C LEU A 39 -9.05 -0.60 1.34
N GLN A 40 -9.22 -0.14 0.09
CA GLN A 40 -9.94 -0.86 -0.95
C GLN A 40 -8.97 -1.52 -1.93
N ALA A 41 -9.22 -2.77 -2.28
CA ALA A 41 -8.46 -3.47 -3.30
C ALA A 41 -8.88 -3.01 -4.71
N ASN A 42 -7.91 -2.61 -5.50
CA ASN A 42 -8.09 -2.30 -6.92
C ASN A 42 -7.93 -3.58 -7.74
N GLU A 43 -9.04 -4.24 -8.06
CA GLU A 43 -8.99 -5.44 -8.92
C GLU A 43 -8.85 -5.05 -10.41
N PHE A 44 -7.81 -5.57 -11.07
CA PHE A 44 -7.51 -5.28 -12.48
C PHE A 44 -8.65 -5.67 -13.47
N ARG A 45 -9.56 -6.56 -13.06
CA ARG A 45 -10.71 -6.98 -13.85
C ARG A 45 -12.00 -6.72 -13.10
N HIS A 46 -12.38 -5.45 -12.97
CA HIS A 46 -13.72 -5.09 -12.54
C HIS A 46 -14.75 -5.62 -13.54
N SER A 47 -15.34 -6.77 -13.24
CA SER A 47 -16.72 -7.00 -13.63
C SER A 47 -17.54 -5.89 -13.00
N LYS A 48 -18.28 -5.11 -13.81
CA LYS A 48 -19.12 -3.98 -13.35
C LYS A 48 -20.13 -4.33 -12.23
N LYS A 49 -20.23 -5.61 -11.85
CA LYS A 49 -21.14 -6.14 -10.85
C LYS A 49 -20.47 -6.58 -9.54
N SER A 50 -19.13 -6.53 -9.43
CA SER A 50 -18.48 -6.92 -8.18
C SER A 50 -18.56 -5.78 -7.17
N LEU A 51 -18.93 -6.12 -5.93
CA LEU A 51 -18.82 -5.20 -4.80
C LEU A 51 -17.34 -4.86 -4.55
N PRO A 52 -17.04 -3.63 -4.09
CA PRO A 52 -15.70 -3.27 -3.67
C PRO A 52 -15.26 -4.21 -2.54
N LYS A 53 -14.00 -4.63 -2.59
CA LYS A 53 -13.39 -5.42 -1.54
C LYS A 53 -12.43 -4.56 -0.73
N HIS A 54 -12.46 -4.73 0.57
CA HIS A 54 -11.67 -4.00 1.55
C HIS A 54 -10.75 -4.95 2.29
N LEU A 55 -9.60 -4.46 2.70
CA LEU A 55 -8.69 -5.21 3.56
C LEU A 55 -9.35 -5.38 4.94
N ASN A 56 -9.53 -6.62 5.39
CA ASN A 56 -10.08 -6.92 6.72
C ASN A 56 -9.75 -8.35 7.17
N VAL A 57 -9.91 -8.65 8.46
CA VAL A 57 -9.81 -10.01 8.99
C VAL A 57 -11.07 -10.79 8.59
N ARG A 58 -10.89 -12.03 8.13
CA ARG A 58 -12.01 -12.93 7.79
C ARG A 58 -12.51 -13.63 9.05
N GLY A 59 -13.67 -13.24 9.55
CA GLY A 59 -14.26 -13.85 10.75
C GLY A 59 -15.70 -13.39 10.93
N PRO A 60 -16.65 -14.28 11.30
CA PRO A 60 -18.07 -13.99 11.19
C PRO A 60 -18.71 -13.30 12.39
N LYS A 61 -17.97 -12.77 13.37
CA LYS A 61 -18.62 -12.24 14.59
C LYS A 61 -18.16 -10.90 15.13
N TYR A 62 -16.88 -10.52 15.02
CA TYR A 62 -16.36 -9.43 15.83
C TYR A 62 -15.32 -8.58 15.07
N ALA A 63 -15.56 -7.26 15.01
CA ALA A 63 -14.69 -6.27 14.36
C ALA A 63 -13.33 -6.11 15.07
N ASP A 64 -13.21 -6.68 16.26
CA ASP A 64 -12.09 -6.69 17.19
C ASP A 64 -11.25 -7.97 17.11
N GLU A 65 -11.54 -8.89 16.19
CA GLU A 65 -10.67 -10.07 16.00
C GLU A 65 -9.32 -9.70 15.36
N VAL A 66 -8.27 -10.36 15.83
CA VAL A 66 -6.91 -10.37 15.26
C VAL A 66 -6.70 -11.64 14.43
N GLY A 67 -5.74 -11.61 13.51
CA GLY A 67 -5.42 -12.76 12.67
C GLY A 67 -5.07 -12.39 11.23
N ASN A 68 -5.23 -13.36 10.34
CA ASN A 68 -4.86 -13.21 8.93
C ASN A 68 -5.74 -12.16 8.24
N LEU A 69 -5.09 -11.21 7.56
CA LEU A 69 -5.80 -10.24 6.74
C LEU A 69 -6.18 -10.85 5.40
N SER A 70 -7.36 -10.49 4.95
CA SER A 70 -8.03 -10.97 3.74
C SER A 70 -8.79 -9.82 3.06
N LEU A 71 -9.45 -10.12 1.94
CA LEU A 71 -10.34 -9.17 1.28
C LEU A 71 -11.81 -9.50 1.58
N THR A 72 -12.53 -8.56 2.18
CA THR A 72 -13.97 -8.71 2.53
C THR A 72 -14.79 -7.57 1.93
N SER A 73 -16.12 -7.67 1.95
CA SER A 73 -16.99 -6.58 1.47
C SER A 73 -17.18 -5.45 2.48
N GLU A 74 -16.77 -5.64 3.73
CA GLU A 74 -17.02 -4.70 4.81
C GLU A 74 -15.84 -3.74 4.98
N PRO A 75 -16.06 -2.42 4.87
CA PRO A 75 -14.98 -1.45 5.00
C PRO A 75 -14.53 -1.33 6.45
N THR A 76 -13.21 -1.33 6.65
CA THR A 76 -12.59 -0.94 7.92
C THR A 76 -11.61 0.20 7.70
N PHE A 77 -11.24 0.84 8.80
CA PHE A 77 -10.46 2.06 8.77
C PHE A 77 -9.02 1.80 9.23
N TYR A 78 -8.08 2.36 8.47
CA TYR A 78 -6.66 2.24 8.70
C TYR A 78 -5.99 3.61 8.67
N TYR A 79 -4.87 3.72 9.38
CA TYR A 79 -4.03 4.91 9.33
C TYR A 79 -2.56 4.52 9.50
N ILE A 80 -1.67 5.39 9.05
CA ILE A 80 -0.22 5.21 9.19
C ILE A 80 0.27 6.12 10.32
N HIS A 81 0.99 5.55 11.28
CA HIS A 81 1.62 6.28 12.37
C HIS A 81 3.01 5.72 12.66
N ARG A 82 4.03 6.58 12.59
CA ARG A 82 5.46 6.22 12.75
C ARG A 82 5.85 5.04 11.87
N ASP A 83 5.60 5.19 10.57
CA ASP A 83 5.91 4.19 9.53
C ASP A 83 5.22 2.82 9.70
N ARG A 84 4.25 2.72 10.61
CA ARG A 84 3.45 1.50 10.85
C ARG A 84 2.01 1.71 10.45
N LEU A 85 1.40 0.67 9.91
CA LEU A 85 -0.01 0.64 9.55
C LEU A 85 -0.81 0.08 10.73
N TRP A 86 -1.88 0.78 11.08
CA TRP A 86 -2.75 0.45 12.20
C TRP A 86 -4.19 0.32 11.71
N ARG A 87 -4.91 -0.69 12.21
CA ARG A 87 -6.37 -0.80 12.08
C ARG A 87 -7.01 -0.10 13.26
N TYR A 88 -7.91 0.83 12.97
CA TYR A 88 -8.80 1.40 13.96
C TYR A 88 -9.96 0.43 14.22
N VAL A 89 -10.17 0.08 15.50
CA VAL A 89 -11.28 -0.79 15.91
C VAL A 89 -12.33 0.03 16.65
N ASN A 90 -11.92 0.79 17.66
CA ASN A 90 -12.77 1.68 18.46
C ASN A 90 -11.92 2.74 19.19
N ASP A 91 -12.56 3.62 19.97
CA ASP A 91 -11.88 4.72 20.69
C ASP A 91 -10.83 4.24 21.71
N SER A 92 -10.93 3.00 22.16
CA SER A 92 -10.05 2.40 23.17
C SER A 92 -9.01 1.42 22.61
N CYS A 93 -9.13 1.02 21.35
CA CYS A 93 -8.39 -0.10 20.79
C CYS A 93 -7.97 0.16 19.33
N ILE A 94 -6.68 -0.08 19.08
CA ILE A 94 -6.06 -0.07 17.76
C ILE A 94 -5.20 -1.33 17.63
N HIS A 95 -5.20 -1.93 16.45
CA HIS A 95 -4.44 -3.14 16.16
C HIS A 95 -3.34 -2.86 15.15
N ALA A 96 -2.17 -3.45 15.34
CA ALA A 96 -1.04 -3.31 14.44
C ALA A 96 -1.20 -4.24 13.23
N VAL A 97 -0.96 -3.72 12.03
CA VAL A 97 -0.80 -4.54 10.83
C VAL A 97 0.68 -4.91 10.69
N ASN A 98 0.97 -6.15 11.04
CA ASN A 98 2.29 -6.74 11.01
C ASN A 98 2.57 -7.41 9.67
N VAL A 99 3.83 -7.35 9.26
CA VAL A 99 4.32 -8.00 8.04
C VAL A 99 5.28 -9.09 8.47
N VAL A 100 4.95 -10.33 8.14
CA VAL A 100 5.75 -11.51 8.48
C VAL A 100 6.21 -12.22 7.21
N ASN A 101 7.37 -12.88 7.29
CA ASN A 101 7.79 -13.77 6.21
C ASN A 101 6.85 -14.99 6.19
N SER A 102 6.28 -15.29 5.03
CA SER A 102 5.63 -16.59 4.85
C SER A 102 6.69 -17.68 4.73
N SER A 103 6.41 -18.86 5.28
CA SER A 103 7.32 -20.00 5.27
C SER A 103 7.46 -20.66 3.90
N GLU A 104 6.59 -20.34 2.95
CA GLU A 104 6.55 -20.99 1.64
C GLU A 104 7.21 -20.12 0.57
N HIS A 105 8.18 -20.71 -0.12
CA HIS A 105 8.80 -20.11 -1.29
C HIS A 105 7.81 -20.07 -2.45
N ALA A 106 7.68 -18.93 -3.12
CA ALA A 106 6.85 -18.85 -4.31
C ALA A 106 7.49 -19.66 -5.45
N PRO A 107 6.78 -20.62 -6.07
CA PRO A 107 7.35 -21.47 -7.11
C PRO A 107 7.94 -20.66 -8.26
N GLY A 108 9.22 -20.90 -8.57
CA GLY A 108 9.90 -20.25 -9.69
C GLY A 108 10.38 -18.83 -9.43
N THR A 109 10.41 -18.36 -8.18
CA THR A 109 10.96 -17.04 -7.84
C THR A 109 11.84 -17.13 -6.61
N ASP A 110 13.01 -16.48 -6.59
CA ASP A 110 13.87 -16.42 -5.39
C ASP A 110 13.30 -15.51 -4.26
N GLN A 111 12.02 -15.14 -4.33
CA GLN A 111 11.39 -14.18 -3.43
C GLN A 111 10.55 -14.89 -2.38
N PHE A 112 10.66 -14.42 -1.14
CA PHE A 112 9.79 -14.83 -0.04
C PHE A 112 8.56 -13.93 -0.01
N PRO A 113 7.33 -14.47 -0.18
CA PRO A 113 6.13 -13.69 0.01
C PRO A 113 6.04 -13.20 1.46
N LEU A 114 5.61 -11.97 1.62
CA LEU A 114 5.31 -11.37 2.90
C LEU A 114 3.80 -11.45 3.13
N GLN A 115 3.41 -11.90 4.31
CA GLN A 115 2.02 -12.00 4.73
C GLN A 115 1.66 -10.83 5.64
N LEU A 116 0.45 -10.31 5.45
CA LEU A 116 -0.14 -9.30 6.33
C LEU A 116 -0.96 -9.99 7.43
N ILE A 117 -0.62 -9.73 8.68
CA ILE A 117 -1.32 -10.24 9.87
C ILE A 117 -1.70 -9.06 10.74
N LEU A 118 -2.92 -9.07 11.24
CA LEU A 118 -3.37 -8.12 12.23
C LEU A 118 -3.15 -8.70 13.64
N ASP A 119 -2.59 -7.92 14.54
CA ASP A 119 -2.33 -8.32 15.93
C ASP A 119 -2.53 -7.14 16.88
N GLU A 120 -2.68 -7.41 18.17
CA GLU A 120 -2.82 -6.37 19.20
C GLU A 120 -1.54 -5.55 19.37
N LYS A 121 -0.38 -6.17 19.10
CA LYS A 121 0.94 -5.58 19.30
C LYS A 121 1.74 -5.54 18.01
N PRO A 122 2.57 -4.50 17.81
CA PRO A 122 3.54 -4.49 16.72
C PRO A 122 4.50 -5.68 16.83
N SER A 123 4.64 -6.41 15.73
CA SER A 123 5.55 -7.55 15.58
C SER A 123 5.98 -7.68 14.11
N GLY A 124 6.68 -8.76 13.77
CA GLY A 124 7.16 -9.03 12.41
C GLY A 124 8.45 -8.29 12.06
N ILE A 125 8.55 -7.83 10.81
CA ILE A 125 9.79 -7.24 10.27
C ILE A 125 9.95 -5.78 10.77
N ASP A 126 10.97 -5.53 11.58
CA ASP A 126 11.17 -4.24 12.28
C ASP A 126 11.64 -3.07 11.42
N LYS A 127 12.27 -3.34 10.26
CA LYS A 127 12.85 -2.30 9.39
C LYS A 127 11.93 -1.89 8.24
N GLY A 128 10.68 -2.36 8.25
CA GLY A 128 9.68 -2.02 7.26
C GLY A 128 9.02 -0.67 7.55
N ALA A 129 8.61 0.01 6.49
CA ALA A 129 7.87 1.27 6.56
C ALA A 129 6.65 1.23 5.64
N TRP A 130 5.50 1.61 6.18
CA TRP A 130 4.28 1.84 5.41
C TRP A 130 4.20 3.29 4.96
N LYS A 131 3.86 3.51 3.70
CA LYS A 131 3.64 4.85 3.16
C LYS A 131 2.56 4.87 2.09
N TRP A 132 1.95 6.04 1.93
CA TRP A 132 1.09 6.32 0.79
C TRP A 132 1.91 6.81 -0.39
N GLN A 133 1.67 6.23 -1.57
CA GLN A 133 2.19 6.72 -2.84
C GLN A 133 1.00 6.95 -3.79
N GLY A 134 0.55 8.21 -3.86
CA GLY A 134 -0.74 8.51 -4.48
C GLY A 134 -1.87 7.83 -3.70
N THR A 135 -2.68 7.02 -4.38
CA THR A 135 -3.77 6.23 -3.76
C THR A 135 -3.34 4.81 -3.38
N ASN A 136 -2.07 4.45 -3.60
CA ASN A 136 -1.58 3.09 -3.34
C ASN A 136 -0.90 3.03 -1.99
N LEU A 137 -1.22 1.98 -1.22
CA LEU A 137 -0.51 1.62 -0.01
C LEU A 137 0.78 0.89 -0.40
N ILE A 138 1.92 1.36 0.09
CA ILE A 138 3.23 0.78 -0.20
C ILE A 138 3.87 0.32 1.10
N TYR A 139 4.38 -0.91 1.09
CA TYR A 139 5.31 -1.40 2.10
C TYR A 139 6.73 -1.33 1.54
N GLN A 140 7.60 -0.61 2.25
CA GLN A 140 9.01 -0.43 1.90
C GLN A 140 9.90 -1.16 2.91
N LEU A 141 10.88 -1.90 2.42
CA LEU A 141 11.92 -2.55 3.23
C LEU A 141 13.29 -2.24 2.62
N GLY A 142 13.97 -1.23 3.18
CA GLY A 142 15.23 -0.72 2.63
C GLY A 142 15.07 -0.19 1.19
N PRO A 143 15.86 -0.67 0.22
CA PRO A 143 15.77 -0.26 -1.20
C PRO A 143 14.67 -0.99 -1.98
N SER A 144 13.92 -1.87 -1.34
CA SER A 144 12.87 -2.66 -1.98
C SER A 144 11.49 -2.20 -1.51
N ASN A 145 10.49 -2.32 -2.37
CA ASN A 145 9.10 -2.04 -2.03
C ASN A 145 8.17 -3.03 -2.72
N ASN A 146 6.89 -3.06 -2.35
CA ASN A 146 5.94 -3.98 -2.98
C ASN A 146 5.23 -3.47 -4.23
N SER A 147 5.59 -2.28 -4.72
CA SER A 147 4.96 -1.62 -5.88
C SER A 147 3.44 -1.46 -5.76
N GLY A 148 2.88 -1.57 -4.55
CA GLY A 148 1.45 -1.51 -4.30
C GLY A 148 0.66 -2.73 -4.78
N VAL A 149 1.33 -3.84 -5.08
CA VAL A 149 0.70 -5.07 -5.56
C VAL A 149 0.50 -6.06 -4.41
N TYR A 150 -0.74 -6.52 -4.26
CA TYR A 150 -1.15 -7.49 -3.26
C TYR A 150 -1.88 -8.66 -3.91
N TYR A 151 -1.76 -9.83 -3.31
CA TYR A 151 -2.33 -11.08 -3.78
C TYR A 151 -3.28 -11.64 -2.72
N ASP A 152 -4.53 -11.88 -3.09
CA ASP A 152 -5.49 -12.62 -2.27
C ASP A 152 -5.38 -14.10 -2.61
N CYS A 153 -4.93 -14.90 -1.65
CA CYS A 153 -4.68 -16.33 -1.81
C CYS A 153 -5.66 -17.12 -0.94
N THR A 154 -6.29 -18.12 -1.53
CA THR A 154 -7.12 -19.09 -0.81
C THR A 154 -6.24 -20.23 -0.28
N LEU A 155 -6.33 -20.49 1.01
CA LEU A 155 -5.66 -21.59 1.70
C LEU A 155 -6.42 -22.92 1.48
N PRO A 156 -5.76 -24.09 1.69
CA PRO A 156 -6.41 -25.40 1.56
C PRO A 156 -7.64 -25.60 2.45
N ASP A 157 -7.70 -24.92 3.60
CA ASP A 157 -8.82 -24.93 4.54
C ASP A 157 -9.98 -23.99 4.13
N GLY A 158 -9.86 -23.29 3.00
CA GLY A 158 -10.81 -22.28 2.54
C GLY A 158 -10.63 -20.91 3.20
N GLY A 159 -9.61 -20.75 4.05
CA GLY A 159 -9.15 -19.47 4.57
C GLY A 159 -8.59 -18.59 3.45
N HIS A 160 -8.41 -17.30 3.75
CA HIS A 160 -7.81 -16.35 2.82
C HIS A 160 -6.69 -15.58 3.50
N ILE A 161 -5.63 -15.29 2.75
CA ILE A 161 -4.51 -14.49 3.19
C ILE A 161 -4.15 -13.46 2.12
N VAL A 162 -3.73 -12.28 2.57
CA VAL A 162 -3.16 -11.26 1.69
C VAL A 162 -1.64 -11.36 1.75
N LEU A 163 -1.05 -11.62 0.59
CA LEU A 163 0.39 -11.68 0.38
C LEU A 163 0.89 -10.50 -0.45
N THR A 164 2.16 -10.19 -0.29
CA THR A 164 2.85 -9.16 -1.07
C THR A 164 4.31 -9.56 -1.32
N PHE A 165 4.90 -9.10 -2.42
CA PHE A 165 6.29 -9.41 -2.77
C PHE A 165 7.12 -8.14 -2.79
N LEU A 166 8.37 -8.22 -2.34
CA LEU A 166 9.30 -7.10 -2.45
C LEU A 166 10.02 -7.12 -3.79
N GLN A 167 9.90 -6.01 -4.51
CA GLN A 167 10.63 -5.73 -5.72
C GLN A 167 11.75 -4.75 -5.39
N ARG A 168 12.97 -5.06 -5.84
CA ARG A 168 14.06 -4.08 -5.81
C ARG A 168 13.69 -2.98 -6.78
N GLU A 169 13.74 -1.74 -6.33
CA GLU A 169 13.62 -0.61 -7.23
C GLU A 169 14.71 -0.78 -8.30
N ARG A 170 14.31 -0.92 -9.56
CA ARG A 170 15.28 -0.92 -10.66
C ARG A 170 15.86 0.48 -10.64
N THR A 171 17.02 0.65 -10.00
CA THR A 171 17.86 1.81 -10.25
C THR A 171 17.97 1.86 -11.76
N ASN A 172 17.46 2.91 -12.39
CA ASN A 172 17.63 3.08 -13.82
C ASN A 172 19.14 3.14 -14.04
N ILE A 173 19.73 2.00 -14.42
CA ILE A 173 21.08 1.90 -14.94
C ILE A 173 20.98 2.51 -16.35
N GLY A 174 20.81 3.83 -16.38
CA GLY A 174 20.55 4.63 -17.55
C GLY A 174 21.57 5.75 -17.60
N ASN A 175 22.64 5.46 -18.35
CA ASN A 175 23.67 6.37 -18.86
C ASN A 175 24.85 6.68 -17.94
N ASP A 176 25.51 5.66 -17.39
CA ASP A 176 26.97 5.76 -17.31
C ASP A 176 27.55 5.33 -18.67
N PRO A 177 28.08 6.24 -19.50
CA PRO A 177 28.68 5.92 -20.80
C PRO A 177 30.01 5.13 -20.68
N ALA A 178 30.35 4.59 -19.51
CA ALA A 178 31.70 4.10 -19.21
C ALA A 178 31.90 2.58 -19.42
N ASN A 179 30.90 1.81 -19.84
CA ASN A 179 31.05 0.34 -19.96
C ASN A 179 30.51 -0.25 -21.28
N SER A 180 30.82 0.42 -22.40
CA SER A 180 30.66 -0.12 -23.76
C SER A 180 32.00 -0.66 -24.28
N GLU A 181 32.64 -1.58 -23.56
CA GLU A 181 33.75 -2.36 -24.13
C GLU A 181 33.68 -3.83 -23.73
N SER A 182 33.99 -4.68 -24.72
CA SER A 182 34.30 -6.10 -24.60
C SER A 182 33.12 -7.08 -24.50
N GLY A 183 32.36 -7.16 -25.59
CA GLY A 183 31.60 -8.35 -25.98
C GLY A 183 32.05 -8.89 -27.33
N THR A 184 33.36 -9.13 -27.50
CA THR A 184 33.89 -9.82 -28.69
C THR A 184 33.38 -11.25 -28.71
N SER A 185 32.37 -11.50 -29.54
CA SER A 185 31.90 -12.82 -29.92
C SER A 185 33.00 -13.52 -30.73
N MET A 186 33.76 -14.40 -30.07
CA MET A 186 34.50 -15.44 -30.77
C MET A 186 33.55 -16.61 -30.97
N GLY A 187 33.11 -16.77 -32.22
CA GLY A 187 32.54 -18.01 -32.69
C GLY A 187 33.57 -19.13 -32.58
N ASN A 188 33.07 -20.34 -32.29
CA ASN A 188 33.68 -21.56 -32.80
C ASN A 188 32.57 -22.59 -33.00
N ASN A 189 32.30 -22.81 -34.27
CA ASN A 189 31.60 -23.96 -34.82
C ASN A 189 32.57 -25.16 -34.81
N PRO A 190 32.12 -26.34 -34.40
CA PRO A 190 32.45 -27.54 -35.17
C PRO A 190 31.16 -28.34 -35.42
N ALA A 191 30.73 -28.49 -36.67
CA ALA A 191 31.22 -29.47 -37.66
C ALA A 191 30.87 -30.92 -37.28
N ASN A 192 29.98 -31.47 -38.11
CA ASN A 192 29.51 -32.85 -38.27
C ASN A 192 30.54 -33.97 -38.10
N SER A 193 30.06 -35.10 -37.56
CA SER A 193 30.40 -36.52 -37.86
C SER A 193 29.86 -37.34 -36.67
N GLU A 194 29.02 -38.36 -36.74
CA GLU A 194 28.49 -39.30 -37.74
C GLU A 194 27.11 -39.78 -37.24
#